data_AF-A0A101Y1Q9-F1
#
_entry.id   AF-A0A101Y1Q9-F1
#
_cell.length_a   1.000
_cell.length_b   1.000
_cell.length_c   1.000
_cell.angle_alpha   90.00
_cell.angle_beta   90.00
_cell.angle_gamma   90.00
#
_symmetry.space_group_name_H-M   'P 1'
#
loop_
_entity.id
_entity.type
_entity.pdbx_description
1 polymer ?
#
loop_
_entity_poly.entity_id
_entity_poly.type
_entity_poly.pdbx_seq_one_letter_code
_entity_poly.pdbx_strand_id
1 'polypeptide(L)'
;MNQINEEARDQIALITGTSSGFGLLTAVRLAGLGYQVVACMRDLQRKDELLRQADAAGVTKRIHLVTMDVTHSDSIEAAVSAVTGRFGAIDVLVNNAGFAVGGFTEEVSMEEWRRQMDTNFFGLVEVTKAVLPVMREQREGCIINVSSVSGLFGFPGYAPYAASKFAVEGFSESLRQELLPFGIRVILVEPGSFRTPIWGKGMESIRTSDASPYKKQLEQVLSYSRRTAETAPDPAQVAELIGRLVQKRSPKLRYPVGKGIHSLIIGKILLPWKMLERFIAKSLAGMK
;
A
#
# COMPACT_ATOMS: atom_id res chain seq x y z
N MET A 1 4.38 -48.40 1.84
CA MET A 1 5.24 -47.20 1.95
C MET A 1 4.30 -46.04 2.21
N ASN A 2 4.08 -45.74 3.50
CA ASN A 2 3.09 -44.76 3.93
C ASN A 2 3.52 -43.37 3.47
N GLN A 3 2.80 -42.81 2.50
CA GLN A 3 2.80 -41.38 2.28
C GLN A 3 2.18 -40.74 3.52
N ILE A 4 3.03 -40.20 4.38
CA ILE A 4 2.60 -39.26 5.40
C ILE A 4 2.05 -38.08 4.60
N ASN A 5 0.72 -37.95 4.57
CA ASN A 5 0.08 -36.67 4.29
C ASN A 5 0.59 -35.73 5.39
N GLU A 6 1.65 -34.98 5.13
CA GLU A 6 1.89 -33.74 5.86
C GLU A 6 0.62 -32.92 5.64
N GLU A 7 -0.20 -32.80 6.68
CA GLU A 7 -1.30 -31.85 6.68
C GLU A 7 -0.71 -30.50 6.31
N ALA A 8 -1.06 -30.00 5.12
CA ALA A 8 -0.53 -28.74 4.63
C ALA A 8 -0.83 -27.67 5.68
N ARG A 9 0.23 -27.15 6.30
CA ARG A 9 0.12 -26.10 7.31
C ARG A 9 -0.65 -24.92 6.70
N ASP A 10 -1.53 -24.33 7.51
CA ASP A 10 -2.18 -23.07 7.16
C ASP A 10 -1.13 -22.00 6.82
N GLN A 11 -1.25 -21.36 5.66
CA GLN A 11 -0.38 -20.25 5.29
C GLN A 11 -0.81 -18.97 5.99
N ILE A 12 0.17 -18.19 6.46
CA ILE A 12 -0.03 -17.01 7.31
C ILE A 12 0.23 -15.74 6.50
N ALA A 13 -0.74 -14.83 6.50
CA ALA A 13 -0.61 -13.52 5.84
C ALA A 13 -0.70 -12.39 6.86
N LEU A 14 0.39 -11.63 7.04
CA LEU A 14 0.43 -10.42 7.84
C LEU A 14 0.16 -9.20 6.96
N ILE A 15 -0.86 -8.40 7.28
CA ILE A 15 -1.26 -7.25 6.47
C ILE A 15 -1.32 -6.01 7.37
N THR A 16 -0.61 -4.94 6.99
CA THR A 16 -0.68 -3.65 7.71
C THR A 16 -1.79 -2.75 7.15
N GLY A 17 -2.47 -2.00 8.02
CA GLY A 17 -3.48 -1.01 7.60
C GLY A 17 -4.79 -1.61 7.12
N THR A 18 -5.35 -2.59 7.85
CA THR A 18 -6.56 -3.34 7.43
C THR A 18 -7.90 -2.72 7.84
N SER A 19 -7.90 -1.55 8.48
CA SER A 19 -9.14 -0.87 8.92
C SER A 19 -10.02 -0.34 7.78
N SER A 20 -9.50 -0.24 6.55
CA SER A 20 -10.26 0.26 5.38
C SER A 20 -9.52 0.01 4.06
N GLY A 21 -10.18 0.26 2.93
CA GLY A 21 -9.53 0.34 1.60
C GLY A 21 -8.89 -0.97 1.17
N PHE A 22 -7.73 -0.89 0.50
CA PHE A 22 -7.05 -2.06 -0.06
C PHE A 22 -6.67 -3.09 1.00
N GLY A 23 -6.16 -2.67 2.17
CA GLY A 23 -5.77 -3.58 3.24
C GLY A 23 -6.95 -4.43 3.75
N LEU A 24 -8.11 -3.81 3.95
CA LEU A 24 -9.33 -4.50 4.36
C LEU A 24 -9.75 -5.55 3.32
N LEU A 25 -9.87 -5.13 2.06
CA LEU A 25 -10.30 -6.01 0.98
C LEU A 25 -9.30 -7.13 0.73
N THR A 26 -8.01 -6.85 0.86
CA THR A 26 -6.93 -7.84 0.75
C THR A 26 -7.01 -8.84 1.90
N ALA A 27 -7.33 -8.41 3.12
CA ALA A 27 -7.51 -9.31 4.25
C ALA A 27 -8.66 -10.30 4.02
N VAL A 28 -9.82 -9.81 3.58
CA VAL A 28 -10.97 -10.66 3.24
C VAL A 28 -10.61 -11.60 2.07
N ARG A 29 -9.92 -11.07 1.05
CA ARG A 29 -9.53 -11.87 -0.13
C ARG A 29 -8.57 -13.00 0.20
N LEU A 30 -7.51 -12.73 0.96
CA LEU A 30 -6.54 -13.76 1.36
C LEU A 30 -7.18 -14.78 2.30
N ALA A 31 -8.04 -14.35 3.22
CA ALA A 31 -8.80 -15.28 4.06
C ALA A 31 -9.68 -16.22 3.22
N GLY A 32 -10.33 -15.71 2.16
CA GLY A 32 -11.08 -16.52 1.19
C GLY A 32 -10.22 -17.46 0.34
N LEU A 33 -8.90 -17.24 0.26
CA LEU A 33 -7.94 -18.16 -0.35
C LEU A 33 -7.40 -19.20 0.64
N GLY A 34 -7.87 -19.20 1.90
CA GLY A 34 -7.47 -20.15 2.92
C GLY A 34 -6.32 -19.69 3.82
N TYR A 35 -5.82 -18.45 3.68
CA TYR A 35 -4.78 -17.94 4.58
C TYR A 35 -5.35 -17.65 5.97
N GLN A 36 -4.55 -17.87 7.02
CA GLN A 36 -4.77 -17.26 8.33
C GLN A 36 -4.23 -15.82 8.25
N VAL A 37 -5.14 -14.85 8.25
CA VAL A 37 -4.80 -13.45 8.03
C VAL A 37 -4.66 -12.74 9.36
N VAL A 38 -3.45 -12.27 9.63
CA VAL A 38 -3.18 -11.33 10.72
C VAL A 38 -3.44 -9.92 10.20
N ALA A 39 -4.63 -9.42 10.52
CA ALA A 39 -5.11 -8.11 10.10
C ALA A 39 -4.67 -7.03 11.10
N CYS A 40 -3.63 -6.28 10.73
CA CYS A 40 -3.04 -5.27 11.59
C CYS A 40 -3.62 -3.87 11.36
N MET A 41 -3.95 -3.17 12.44
CA MET A 41 -4.35 -1.77 12.42
C MET A 41 -3.92 -1.05 13.69
N ARG A 42 -3.70 0.26 13.59
CA ARG A 42 -3.27 1.09 14.74
C ARG A 42 -4.32 1.18 15.84
N ASP A 43 -5.59 1.15 15.43
CA ASP A 43 -6.74 1.32 16.31
C ASP A 43 -7.78 0.25 16.00
N LEU A 44 -7.96 -0.69 16.93
CA LEU A 44 -8.91 -1.79 16.83
C LEU A 44 -10.37 -1.36 16.95
N GLN A 45 -10.66 -0.13 17.37
CA GLN A 45 -12.04 0.40 17.33
C GLN A 45 -12.55 0.56 15.89
N ARG A 46 -11.65 0.50 14.89
CA ARG A 46 -11.98 0.61 13.47
C ARG A 46 -12.10 -0.74 12.75
N LYS A 47 -12.23 -1.84 13.51
CA LYS A 47 -12.31 -3.21 12.97
C LYS A 47 -13.65 -3.58 12.35
N ASP A 48 -14.72 -2.85 12.68
CA ASP A 48 -16.10 -3.32 12.44
C ASP A 48 -16.39 -3.58 10.96
N GLU A 49 -15.94 -2.69 10.07
CA GLU A 49 -16.15 -2.87 8.63
C GLU A 49 -15.38 -4.09 8.07
N LEU A 50 -14.19 -4.37 8.59
CA LEU A 50 -13.43 -5.56 8.22
C LEU A 50 -14.17 -6.83 8.66
N LEU A 51 -14.63 -6.86 9.91
CA LEU A 51 -15.36 -8.01 10.45
C LEU A 51 -16.69 -8.23 9.72
N ARG A 52 -17.42 -7.15 9.40
CA ARG A 52 -18.67 -7.21 8.63
C ARG A 52 -18.45 -7.82 7.25
N GLN A 53 -17.40 -7.41 6.54
CA GLN A 53 -17.08 -7.99 5.22
C GLN A 53 -16.55 -9.42 5.30
N ALA A 54 -15.73 -9.72 6.32
CA ALA A 54 -15.26 -11.08 6.56
C ALA A 54 -16.41 -12.05 6.87
N ASP A 55 -17.41 -11.59 7.64
CA ASP A 55 -18.61 -12.35 7.96
C ASP A 55 -19.48 -12.60 6.74
N ALA A 56 -19.74 -11.55 5.95
CA ALA A 56 -20.46 -11.67 4.68
C ALA A 56 -19.79 -12.64 3.68
N ALA A 57 -18.45 -12.76 3.75
CA ALA A 57 -17.68 -13.70 2.94
C ALA A 57 -17.50 -15.09 3.58
N GLY A 58 -17.96 -15.31 4.82
CA GLY A 58 -17.83 -16.58 5.52
C GLY A 58 -16.41 -16.91 6.01
N VAL A 59 -15.54 -15.89 6.15
CA VAL A 59 -14.10 -16.06 6.42
C VAL A 59 -13.65 -15.49 7.76
N THR A 60 -14.56 -15.05 8.62
CA THR A 60 -14.27 -14.44 9.94
C THR A 60 -13.30 -15.28 10.79
N LYS A 61 -13.43 -16.61 10.78
CA LYS A 61 -12.56 -17.53 11.56
C LYS A 61 -11.08 -17.48 11.16
N ARG A 62 -10.77 -16.95 9.97
CA ARG A 62 -9.42 -16.80 9.44
C ARG A 62 -8.85 -15.39 9.65
N ILE A 63 -9.60 -14.47 10.27
CA ILE A 63 -9.15 -13.11 10.56
C ILE A 63 -8.69 -13.02 12.02
N HIS A 64 -7.43 -12.67 12.22
CA HIS A 64 -6.81 -12.44 13.53
C HIS A 64 -6.45 -10.97 13.66
N LEU A 65 -7.12 -10.25 14.56
CA LEU A 65 -6.88 -8.83 14.75
C LEU A 65 -5.66 -8.60 15.64
N VAL A 66 -4.76 -7.73 15.21
CA VAL A 66 -3.56 -7.36 15.97
C VAL A 66 -3.39 -5.83 15.92
N THR A 67 -3.13 -5.22 17.06
CA THR A 67 -2.76 -3.80 17.10
C THR A 67 -1.34 -3.65 16.59
N MET A 68 -1.14 -2.81 15.58
CA MET A 68 0.19 -2.43 15.10
C MET A 68 0.17 -0.99 14.61
N ASP A 69 0.95 -0.15 15.27
CA ASP A 69 1.37 1.13 14.72
C ASP A 69 2.74 1.01 14.07
N VAL A 70 2.75 1.14 12.75
CA VAL A 70 3.98 1.06 11.93
C VAL A 70 4.95 2.21 12.20
N THR A 71 4.56 3.22 12.98
CA THR A 71 5.45 4.32 13.40
C THR A 71 6.10 4.09 14.76
N HIS A 72 5.83 2.96 15.41
CA HIS A 72 6.38 2.62 16.73
C HIS A 72 7.02 1.23 16.70
N SER A 73 8.35 1.17 16.83
CA SER A 73 9.12 -0.08 16.74
C SER A 73 8.65 -1.14 17.74
N ASP A 74 8.40 -0.75 19.00
CA ASP A 74 7.88 -1.66 20.04
C ASP A 74 6.52 -2.29 19.66
N SER A 75 5.67 -1.52 18.98
CA SER A 75 4.38 -2.02 18.50
C SER A 75 4.54 -3.04 17.37
N ILE A 76 5.51 -2.82 16.49
CA ILE A 76 5.85 -3.74 15.39
C ILE A 76 6.41 -5.04 15.97
N GLU A 77 7.39 -4.94 16.87
CA GLU A 77 8.04 -6.09 17.50
C GLU A 77 7.05 -6.94 18.28
N ALA A 78 6.20 -6.32 19.10
CA ALA A 78 5.16 -7.03 19.85
C ALA A 78 4.19 -7.78 18.92
N ALA A 79 3.76 -7.13 17.82
CA ALA A 79 2.85 -7.74 16.86
C ALA A 79 3.51 -8.90 16.11
N VAL A 80 4.74 -8.74 15.60
CA VAL A 80 5.46 -9.82 14.91
C VAL A 80 5.78 -10.97 15.86
N SER A 81 6.18 -10.68 17.10
CA SER A 81 6.40 -11.71 18.13
C SER A 81 5.12 -12.47 18.46
N ALA A 82 3.96 -11.81 18.53
CA ALA A 82 2.69 -12.48 18.78
C ALA A 82 2.29 -13.41 17.63
N VAL A 83 2.51 -12.98 16.38
CA VAL A 83 2.23 -13.80 15.18
C VAL A 83 3.14 -15.01 15.12
N THR A 84 4.44 -14.80 15.31
CA THR A 84 5.44 -15.87 15.23
C THR A 84 5.32 -16.83 16.40
N GLY A 85 5.02 -16.36 17.61
CA GLY A 85 4.72 -17.23 18.76
C GLY A 85 3.46 -18.07 18.57
N ARG A 86 2.44 -17.55 17.87
CA ARG A 86 1.18 -18.27 17.64
C ARG A 86 1.23 -19.24 16.46
N PHE A 87 1.82 -18.84 15.34
CA PHE A 87 1.75 -19.59 14.08
C PHE A 87 3.09 -20.19 13.65
N GLY A 88 4.21 -19.78 14.29
CA GLY A 88 5.57 -20.18 13.90
C GLY A 88 6.04 -19.57 12.57
N ALA A 89 5.23 -18.73 11.92
CA ALA A 89 5.47 -18.35 10.55
C ALA A 89 4.76 -17.11 10.02
N ILE A 90 5.33 -16.55 8.95
CA ILE A 90 4.73 -15.50 8.12
C ILE A 90 5.09 -15.79 6.66
N ASP A 91 4.15 -16.34 5.89
CA ASP A 91 4.37 -16.70 4.48
C ASP A 91 4.16 -15.51 3.54
N VAL A 92 3.27 -14.60 3.91
CA VAL A 92 2.96 -13.38 3.16
C VAL A 92 3.02 -12.15 4.07
N LEU A 93 3.73 -11.13 3.65
CA LEU A 93 3.68 -9.78 4.22
C LEU A 93 3.08 -8.83 3.19
N VAL A 94 2.01 -8.12 3.55
CA VAL A 94 1.45 -7.04 2.74
C VAL A 94 1.65 -5.71 3.47
N ASN A 95 2.67 -4.97 3.06
CA ASN A 95 2.90 -3.60 3.51
C ASN A 95 1.93 -2.65 2.79
N ASN A 96 0.79 -2.38 3.45
CA ASN A 96 -0.28 -1.55 2.91
C ASN A 96 -0.53 -0.28 3.73
N ALA A 97 -0.18 -0.25 5.02
CA ALA A 97 -0.36 0.93 5.86
C ALA A 97 0.24 2.18 5.20
N GLY A 98 -0.57 3.23 5.12
CA GLY A 98 -0.15 4.49 4.52
C GLY A 98 -1.29 5.48 4.41
N PHE A 99 -0.92 6.73 4.22
CA PHE A 99 -1.84 7.84 3.96
C PHE A 99 -1.18 8.84 3.00
N ALA A 100 -1.94 9.85 2.59
CA ALA A 100 -1.48 10.90 1.70
C ALA A 100 -1.63 12.26 2.37
N VAL A 101 -0.52 12.99 2.47
CA VAL A 101 -0.46 14.43 2.72
C VAL A 101 -0.44 15.11 1.36
N GLY A 102 -1.31 16.11 1.20
CA GLY A 102 -1.28 17.00 0.04
C GLY A 102 -1.10 18.46 0.46
N GLY A 103 -0.82 19.28 -0.53
CA GLY A 103 -0.45 20.69 -0.35
C GLY A 103 0.78 21.05 -1.17
N PHE A 104 1.04 22.35 -1.30
CA PHE A 104 2.22 22.86 -1.99
C PHE A 104 3.42 22.89 -1.05
N THR A 105 4.61 22.70 -1.60
CA THR A 105 5.84 22.40 -0.83
C THR A 105 6.12 23.40 0.30
N GLU A 106 5.96 24.70 0.07
CA GLU A 106 6.24 25.72 1.10
C GLU A 106 5.11 25.87 2.14
N GLU A 107 3.93 25.30 1.89
CA GLU A 107 2.75 25.40 2.78
C GLU A 107 2.54 24.15 3.63
N VAL A 108 3.14 23.02 3.25
CA VAL A 108 3.09 21.79 4.04
C VAL A 108 4.16 21.84 5.12
N SER A 109 3.75 21.64 6.37
CA SER A 109 4.68 21.69 7.50
C SER A 109 5.68 20.53 7.46
N MET A 110 6.91 20.76 7.95
CA MET A 110 7.90 19.68 8.04
C MET A 110 7.47 18.54 8.98
N GLU A 111 6.56 18.78 9.91
CA GLU A 111 5.94 17.73 10.72
C GLU A 111 5.10 16.79 9.85
N GLU A 112 4.27 17.33 8.96
CA GLU A 112 3.49 16.51 8.02
C GLU A 112 4.37 15.78 7.01
N TRP A 113 5.46 16.40 6.54
CA TRP A 113 6.47 15.73 5.71
C TRP A 113 7.09 14.53 6.42
N ARG A 114 7.51 14.69 7.69
CA ARG A 114 8.05 13.59 8.49
C ARG A 114 7.01 12.50 8.70
N ARG A 115 5.82 12.87 9.18
CA ARG A 115 4.71 11.92 9.40
C ARG A 115 4.37 11.11 8.15
N GLN A 116 4.39 11.75 6.97
CA GLN A 116 4.19 11.10 5.69
C GLN A 116 5.25 10.03 5.40
N MET A 117 6.53 10.35 5.62
CA MET A 117 7.66 9.44 5.45
C MET A 117 7.68 8.34 6.52
N ASP A 118 7.43 8.70 7.77
CA ASP A 118 7.43 7.79 8.92
C ASP A 118 6.42 6.66 8.72
N THR A 119 5.20 6.97 8.27
CA THR A 119 4.19 5.92 8.04
C THR A 119 4.42 5.17 6.72
N ASN A 120 4.59 5.88 5.60
CA ASN A 120 4.57 5.23 4.28
C ASN A 120 5.89 4.52 3.92
N PHE A 121 7.01 4.97 4.50
CA PHE A 121 8.34 4.49 4.15
C PHE A 121 9.04 3.85 5.35
N PHE A 122 9.38 4.61 6.40
CA PHE A 122 10.14 4.05 7.53
C PHE A 122 9.38 2.92 8.22
N GLY A 123 8.07 3.08 8.45
CA GLY A 123 7.24 2.02 8.99
C GLY A 123 7.16 0.78 8.11
N LEU A 124 7.10 0.94 6.79
CA LEU A 124 7.20 -0.19 5.85
C LEU A 124 8.54 -0.91 6.00
N VAL A 125 9.64 -0.16 6.09
CA VAL A 125 10.99 -0.71 6.27
C VAL A 125 11.10 -1.44 7.61
N GLU A 126 10.62 -0.87 8.70
CA GLU A 126 10.66 -1.49 10.04
C GLU A 126 9.83 -2.77 10.13
N VAL A 127 8.59 -2.76 9.63
CA VAL A 127 7.78 -4.00 9.56
C VAL A 127 8.48 -5.06 8.73
N THR A 128 9.04 -4.67 7.58
CA THR A 128 9.80 -5.60 6.74
C THR A 128 10.98 -6.18 7.51
N LYS A 129 11.82 -5.35 8.14
CA LYS A 129 12.97 -5.78 8.94
C LYS A 129 12.56 -6.75 10.06
N ALA A 130 11.44 -6.52 10.73
CA ALA A 130 10.96 -7.40 11.80
C ALA A 130 10.50 -8.77 11.27
N VAL A 131 9.93 -8.84 10.06
CA VAL A 131 9.43 -10.09 9.45
C VAL A 131 10.53 -10.90 8.77
N LEU A 132 11.55 -10.24 8.22
CA LEU A 132 12.60 -10.90 7.43
C LEU A 132 13.31 -12.08 8.11
N PRO A 133 13.66 -12.04 9.41
CA PRO A 133 14.32 -13.17 10.06
C PRO A 133 13.53 -14.48 9.91
N VAL A 134 12.21 -14.42 10.08
CA VAL A 134 11.32 -15.58 10.00
C VAL A 134 11.19 -16.09 8.56
N MET A 135 10.96 -15.21 7.59
CA MET A 135 10.93 -15.62 6.17
C MET A 135 12.28 -16.18 5.71
N ARG A 136 13.39 -15.63 6.21
CA ARG A 136 14.75 -16.08 5.86
C ARG A 136 15.03 -17.48 6.39
N GLU A 137 14.63 -17.77 7.63
CA GLU A 137 14.74 -19.10 8.22
C GLU A 137 13.88 -20.12 7.45
N GLN A 138 12.70 -19.71 7.00
CA GLN A 138 11.81 -20.52 6.17
C GLN A 138 12.33 -20.80 4.76
N ARG A 139 13.29 -19.99 4.27
CA ARG A 139 13.77 -20.01 2.87
C ARG A 139 12.64 -19.80 1.85
N GLU A 140 11.55 -19.17 2.27
CA GLU A 140 10.37 -18.88 1.46
C GLU A 140 9.65 -17.65 2.04
N GLY A 141 9.02 -16.87 1.16
CA GLY A 141 8.18 -15.76 1.57
C GLY A 141 7.70 -14.91 0.39
N CYS A 142 6.66 -14.11 0.62
CA CYS A 142 6.12 -13.18 -0.35
C CYS A 142 5.85 -11.82 0.30
N ILE A 143 6.62 -10.81 -0.08
CA ILE A 143 6.44 -9.43 0.35
C ILE A 143 5.74 -8.65 -0.76
N ILE A 144 4.57 -8.11 -0.45
CA ILE A 144 3.81 -7.19 -1.29
C ILE A 144 3.97 -5.80 -0.69
N ASN A 145 4.63 -4.90 -1.43
CA ASN A 145 4.69 -3.48 -1.10
C ASN A 145 3.65 -2.72 -1.92
N VAL A 146 2.66 -2.13 -1.25
CA VAL A 146 1.63 -1.33 -1.91
C VAL A 146 2.17 0.09 -2.11
N SER A 147 2.68 0.31 -3.31
CA SER A 147 3.18 1.60 -3.79
C SER A 147 2.01 2.45 -4.31
N SER A 148 2.23 3.19 -5.40
CA SER A 148 1.23 3.99 -6.12
C SER A 148 1.81 4.41 -7.46
N VAL A 149 0.95 4.80 -8.40
CA VAL A 149 1.37 5.58 -9.56
C VAL A 149 2.15 6.85 -9.15
N SER A 150 1.90 7.40 -7.95
CA SER A 150 2.66 8.52 -7.39
C SER A 150 4.10 8.17 -6.99
N GLY A 151 4.44 6.88 -6.90
CA GLY A 151 5.83 6.40 -6.75
C GLY A 151 6.59 6.35 -8.08
N LEU A 152 5.87 6.48 -9.20
CA LEU A 152 6.44 6.50 -10.55
C LEU A 152 6.31 7.87 -11.22
N PHE A 153 5.42 8.74 -10.74
CA PHE A 153 5.15 10.04 -11.32
C PHE A 153 4.81 11.07 -10.25
N GLY A 154 5.48 12.23 -10.26
CA GLY A 154 5.19 13.32 -9.33
C GLY A 154 4.06 14.21 -9.85
N PHE A 155 3.04 14.45 -9.02
CA PHE A 155 1.95 15.39 -9.34
C PHE A 155 2.05 16.63 -8.44
N PRO A 156 1.74 17.83 -8.97
CA PRO A 156 1.63 19.04 -8.15
C PRO A 156 0.65 18.84 -6.99
N GLY A 157 0.98 19.38 -5.82
CA GLY A 157 0.16 19.26 -4.62
C GLY A 157 0.29 17.93 -3.86
N TYR A 158 1.18 17.03 -4.29
CA TYR A 158 1.37 15.70 -3.67
C TYR A 158 2.84 15.35 -3.39
N ALA A 159 3.71 16.35 -3.27
CA ALA A 159 5.15 16.13 -3.15
C ALA A 159 5.56 15.22 -1.97
N PRO A 160 5.02 15.39 -0.73
CA PRO A 160 5.35 14.50 0.38
C PRO A 160 4.95 13.04 0.08
N TYR A 161 3.72 12.85 -0.41
CA TYR A 161 3.18 11.53 -0.72
C TYR A 161 3.98 10.85 -1.84
N ALA A 162 4.22 11.57 -2.95
CA ALA A 162 5.01 11.08 -4.06
C ALA A 162 6.41 10.69 -3.61
N ALA A 163 7.12 11.56 -2.87
CA ALA A 163 8.44 11.27 -2.34
C ALA A 163 8.46 9.96 -1.52
N SER A 164 7.47 9.77 -0.64
CA SER A 164 7.35 8.53 0.15
C SER A 164 7.16 7.29 -0.72
N LYS A 165 6.39 7.38 -1.80
CA LYS A 165 6.14 6.25 -2.70
C LYS A 165 7.32 5.97 -3.64
N PHE A 166 8.05 6.99 -4.08
CA PHE A 166 9.32 6.81 -4.78
C PHE A 166 10.37 6.13 -3.88
N ALA A 167 10.40 6.46 -2.59
CA ALA A 167 11.27 5.77 -1.63
C ALA A 167 10.91 4.27 -1.49
N VAL A 168 9.61 3.93 -1.47
CA VAL A 168 9.14 2.53 -1.48
C VAL A 168 9.56 1.79 -2.75
N GLU A 169 9.50 2.44 -3.92
CA GLU A 169 9.99 1.87 -5.18
C GLU A 169 11.47 1.49 -5.11
N GLY A 170 12.32 2.45 -4.77
CA GLY A 170 13.78 2.24 -4.70
C GLY A 170 14.17 1.20 -3.65
N PHE A 171 13.53 1.24 -2.48
CA PHE A 171 13.73 0.22 -1.45
C PHE A 171 13.33 -1.17 -1.93
N SER A 172 12.20 -1.30 -2.62
CA SER A 172 11.72 -2.61 -3.10
C SER A 172 12.60 -3.20 -4.20
N GLU A 173 13.22 -2.36 -5.03
CA GLU A 173 14.22 -2.80 -6.02
C GLU A 173 15.44 -3.42 -5.34
N SER A 174 16.02 -2.72 -4.35
CA SER A 174 17.18 -3.22 -3.58
C SER A 174 16.82 -4.48 -2.81
N LEU A 175 15.71 -4.43 -2.06
CA LEU A 175 15.23 -5.53 -1.23
C LEU A 175 15.02 -6.79 -2.05
N ARG A 176 14.49 -6.67 -3.28
CA ARG A 176 14.32 -7.85 -4.13
C ARG A 176 15.64 -8.55 -4.40
N GLN A 177 16.72 -7.82 -4.70
CA GLN A 177 18.03 -8.40 -4.98
C GLN A 177 18.64 -9.05 -3.73
N GLU A 178 18.53 -8.38 -2.58
CA GLU A 178 19.03 -8.87 -1.29
C GLU A 178 18.37 -10.21 -0.89
N LEU A 179 17.11 -10.41 -1.26
CA LEU A 179 16.29 -11.54 -0.82
C LEU A 179 16.26 -12.73 -1.79
N LEU A 180 16.78 -12.58 -3.01
CA LEU A 180 16.87 -13.67 -4.00
C LEU A 180 17.53 -14.95 -3.45
N PRO A 181 18.68 -14.89 -2.72
CA PRO A 181 19.33 -16.10 -2.20
C PRO A 181 18.53 -16.85 -1.12
N PHE A 182 17.47 -16.23 -0.58
CA PHE A 182 16.64 -16.80 0.47
C PHE A 182 15.28 -17.26 -0.05
N GLY A 183 15.02 -17.23 -1.36
CA GLY A 183 13.73 -17.67 -1.92
C GLY A 183 12.55 -16.75 -1.62
N ILE A 184 12.80 -15.54 -1.10
CA ILE A 184 11.74 -14.59 -0.73
C ILE A 184 11.45 -13.67 -1.92
N ARG A 185 10.18 -13.60 -2.31
CA ARG A 185 9.71 -12.79 -3.43
C ARG A 185 9.32 -11.40 -2.93
N VAL A 186 9.76 -10.35 -3.63
CA VAL A 186 9.33 -8.97 -3.38
C VAL A 186 8.56 -8.46 -4.58
N ILE A 187 7.38 -7.90 -4.37
CA ILE A 187 6.47 -7.47 -5.43
C ILE A 187 5.91 -6.09 -5.09
N LEU A 188 5.99 -5.17 -6.06
CA LEU A 188 5.36 -3.87 -6.04
C LEU A 188 3.99 -3.96 -6.73
N VAL A 189 2.97 -3.52 -6.00
CA VAL A 189 1.67 -3.21 -6.56
C VAL A 189 1.56 -1.69 -6.62
N GLU A 190 1.24 -1.14 -7.80
CA GLU A 190 1.27 0.30 -8.06
C GLU A 190 -0.14 0.79 -8.48
N PRO A 191 -1.06 1.00 -7.52
CA PRO A 191 -2.41 1.46 -7.83
C PRO A 191 -2.42 2.90 -8.33
N GLY A 192 -3.29 3.17 -9.29
CA GLY A 192 -3.72 4.52 -9.67
C GLY A 192 -4.77 5.07 -8.72
N SER A 193 -5.63 5.95 -9.22
CA SER A 193 -6.77 6.44 -8.45
C SER A 193 -7.83 5.35 -8.30
N PHE A 194 -8.07 4.89 -7.07
CA PHE A 194 -9.16 3.99 -6.70
C PHE A 194 -10.07 4.63 -5.66
N ARG A 195 -11.33 4.19 -5.61
CA ARG A 195 -12.31 4.61 -4.60
C ARG A 195 -11.94 4.07 -3.22
N THR A 196 -11.04 4.77 -2.53
CA THR A 196 -10.61 4.46 -1.16
C THR A 196 -10.65 5.71 -0.29
N PRO A 197 -10.77 5.59 1.05
CA PRO A 197 -10.83 6.74 1.95
C PRO A 197 -9.55 7.59 2.00
N ILE A 198 -8.44 7.16 1.38
CA ILE A 198 -7.14 7.84 1.43
C ILE A 198 -7.22 9.27 0.89
N TRP A 199 -8.03 9.48 -0.15
CA TRP A 199 -8.18 10.78 -0.80
C TRP A 199 -9.07 11.71 0.01
N GLY A 200 -10.20 11.22 0.56
CA GLY A 200 -11.06 12.03 1.43
C GLY A 200 -10.31 12.54 2.67
N LYS A 201 -9.67 11.63 3.40
CA LYS A 201 -8.93 11.97 4.64
C LYS A 201 -7.69 12.83 4.38
N GLY A 202 -6.96 12.56 3.29
CA GLY A 202 -5.79 13.34 2.91
C GLY A 202 -6.18 14.74 2.43
N MET A 203 -7.21 14.85 1.59
CA MET A 203 -7.65 16.11 1.00
C MET A 203 -8.37 17.04 2.00
N GLU A 204 -9.10 16.49 2.98
CA GLU A 204 -9.75 17.28 4.03
C GLU A 204 -8.74 18.00 4.95
N SER A 205 -7.52 17.48 5.05
CA SER A 205 -6.44 18.11 5.82
C SER A 205 -5.69 19.21 5.07
N ILE A 206 -5.85 19.31 3.75
CA ILE A 206 -5.12 20.30 2.96
C ILE A 206 -5.76 21.67 3.13
N ARG A 207 -5.08 22.55 3.85
CA ARG A 207 -5.48 23.94 4.07
C ARG A 207 -4.47 24.86 3.40
N THR A 208 -4.97 25.88 2.72
CA THR A 208 -4.18 26.99 2.20
C THR A 208 -4.83 28.28 2.66
N SER A 209 -4.03 29.33 2.84
CA SER A 209 -4.56 30.65 3.21
C SER A 209 -5.21 31.32 1.99
N ASP A 210 -6.18 32.21 2.22
CA ASP A 210 -6.81 32.95 1.13
C ASP A 210 -5.83 33.85 0.36
N ALA A 211 -4.75 34.28 1.03
CA ALA A 211 -3.68 35.08 0.45
C ALA A 211 -2.58 34.24 -0.23
N SER A 212 -2.69 32.91 -0.19
CA SER A 212 -1.67 32.02 -0.76
C SER A 212 -1.52 32.22 -2.27
N PRO A 213 -0.27 32.28 -2.78
CA PRO A 213 -0.02 32.27 -4.22
C PRO A 213 -0.42 30.96 -4.91
N TYR A 214 -0.69 29.88 -4.15
CA TYR A 214 -1.06 28.56 -4.68
C TYR A 214 -2.55 28.26 -4.62
N LYS A 215 -3.38 29.14 -4.06
CA LYS A 215 -4.81 28.86 -3.83
C LYS A 215 -5.51 28.32 -5.07
N LYS A 216 -5.33 29.00 -6.21
CA LYS A 216 -5.95 28.60 -7.49
C LYS A 216 -5.43 27.24 -7.98
N GLN A 217 -4.12 27.01 -7.88
CA GLN A 217 -3.52 25.74 -8.29
C GLN A 217 -3.97 24.60 -7.38
N LEU A 218 -4.12 24.85 -6.08
CA LEU A 218 -4.63 23.87 -5.14
C LEU A 218 -6.08 23.52 -5.43
N GLU A 219 -6.94 24.51 -5.68
CA GLU A 219 -8.34 24.27 -6.09
C GLU A 219 -8.41 23.41 -7.36
N GLN A 220 -7.54 23.67 -8.34
CA GLN A 220 -7.41 22.85 -9.55
C GLN A 220 -7.00 21.40 -9.24
N VAL A 221 -5.97 21.20 -8.43
CA VAL A 221 -5.51 19.87 -7.99
C VAL A 221 -6.61 19.13 -7.23
N LEU A 222 -7.29 19.79 -6.29
CA LEU A 222 -8.39 19.21 -5.53
C LEU A 222 -9.58 18.85 -6.44
N SER A 223 -9.92 19.71 -7.41
CA SER A 223 -10.99 19.45 -8.38
C SER A 223 -10.66 18.27 -9.30
N TYR A 224 -9.42 18.16 -9.76
CA TYR A 224 -8.94 17.02 -10.54
C TYR A 224 -9.05 15.73 -9.71
N SER A 225 -8.55 15.77 -8.48
CA SER A 225 -8.53 14.63 -7.57
C SER A 225 -9.95 14.12 -7.26
N ARG A 226 -10.90 15.03 -6.99
CA ARG A 226 -12.33 14.69 -6.83
C ARG A 226 -12.91 14.00 -8.07
N ARG A 227 -12.72 14.57 -9.27
CA ARG A 227 -13.19 13.96 -10.53
C ARG A 227 -12.60 12.57 -10.78
N THR A 228 -11.31 12.40 -10.49
CA THR A 228 -10.67 11.07 -10.62
C THR A 228 -11.19 10.08 -9.59
N ALA A 229 -11.56 10.52 -8.38
CA ALA A 229 -12.14 9.67 -7.35
C ALA A 229 -13.58 9.22 -7.70
N GLU A 230 -14.39 10.08 -8.31
CA GLU A 230 -15.76 9.73 -8.76
C GLU A 230 -15.77 8.65 -9.84
N THR A 231 -14.82 8.71 -10.77
CA THR A 231 -14.69 7.76 -11.89
C THR A 231 -13.79 6.58 -11.59
N ALA A 232 -13.27 6.49 -10.35
CA ALA A 232 -12.26 5.52 -9.99
C ALA A 232 -12.80 4.08 -9.99
N PRO A 233 -12.02 3.10 -10.49
CA PRO A 233 -12.37 1.69 -10.44
C PRO A 233 -12.56 1.17 -9.01
N ASP A 234 -13.19 0.01 -8.93
CA ASP A 234 -13.42 -0.71 -7.67
C ASP A 234 -12.07 -1.12 -7.03
N PRO A 235 -11.79 -0.74 -5.76
CA PRO A 235 -10.59 -1.17 -5.05
C PRO A 235 -10.45 -2.69 -4.89
N ALA A 236 -11.53 -3.47 -5.04
CA ALA A 236 -11.47 -4.93 -5.04
C ALA A 236 -10.53 -5.48 -6.12
N GLN A 237 -10.32 -4.77 -7.24
CA GLN A 237 -9.38 -5.17 -8.29
C GLN A 237 -7.93 -5.28 -7.77
N VAL A 238 -7.56 -4.43 -6.80
CA VAL A 238 -6.22 -4.47 -6.19
C VAL A 238 -6.11 -5.68 -5.27
N ALA A 239 -7.13 -5.96 -4.46
CA ALA A 239 -7.18 -7.15 -3.61
C ALA A 239 -7.13 -8.45 -4.43
N GLU A 240 -7.87 -8.53 -5.53
CA GLU A 240 -7.83 -9.66 -6.47
C GLU A 240 -6.46 -9.84 -7.13
N LEU A 241 -5.81 -8.75 -7.50
CA LEU A 241 -4.44 -8.81 -8.01
C LEU A 241 -3.49 -9.37 -6.93
N ILE A 242 -3.54 -8.84 -5.70
CA ILE A 242 -2.68 -9.31 -4.60
C ILE A 242 -2.93 -10.81 -4.34
N GLY A 243 -4.18 -11.26 -4.28
CA GLY A 243 -4.53 -12.67 -4.12
C GLY A 243 -3.91 -13.59 -5.18
N ARG A 244 -3.89 -13.17 -6.45
CA ARG A 244 -3.20 -13.92 -7.51
C ARG A 244 -1.67 -13.88 -7.40
N LEU A 245 -1.11 -12.76 -6.95
CA LEU A 245 0.34 -12.57 -6.85
C LEU A 245 0.97 -13.41 -5.75
N VAL A 246 0.30 -13.54 -4.60
CA VAL A 246 0.84 -14.34 -3.49
C VAL A 246 0.97 -15.82 -3.87
N GLN A 247 0.08 -16.33 -4.73
CA GLN A 247 0.11 -17.71 -5.24
C GLN A 247 1.07 -17.91 -6.44
N LYS A 248 1.63 -16.84 -7.01
CA LYS A 248 2.42 -16.91 -8.25
C LYS A 248 3.89 -17.23 -7.96
N ARG A 249 4.38 -18.38 -8.43
CA ARG A 249 5.77 -18.85 -8.21
C ARG A 249 6.85 -17.87 -8.69
N SER A 250 6.70 -17.29 -9.89
CA SER A 250 7.67 -16.34 -10.45
C SER A 250 6.98 -15.03 -10.87
N PRO A 251 6.71 -14.12 -9.92
CA PRO A 251 6.08 -12.84 -10.21
C PRO A 251 7.12 -11.84 -10.73
N LYS A 252 6.69 -10.96 -11.64
CA LYS A 252 7.45 -9.74 -11.98
C LYS A 252 7.63 -8.87 -10.74
N LEU A 253 8.57 -7.94 -10.77
CA LEU A 253 8.73 -6.98 -9.68
C LEU A 253 7.52 -6.02 -9.61
N ARG A 254 7.02 -5.52 -10.75
CA ARG A 254 6.03 -4.44 -10.78
C ARG A 254 4.70 -4.84 -11.40
N TYR A 255 3.62 -4.37 -10.78
CA TYR A 255 2.25 -4.50 -11.27
C TYR A 255 1.49 -3.18 -11.12
N PRO A 256 1.54 -2.31 -12.15
CA PRO A 256 0.63 -1.18 -12.28
C PRO A 256 -0.81 -1.66 -12.42
N VAL A 257 -1.73 -1.06 -11.67
CA VAL A 257 -3.14 -1.46 -11.67
C VAL A 257 -4.05 -0.24 -11.67
N GLY A 258 -4.95 -0.15 -12.65
CA GLY A 258 -5.86 0.96 -12.85
C GLY A 258 -5.84 1.51 -14.28
N LYS A 259 -6.88 2.27 -14.64
CA LYS A 259 -7.05 2.80 -16.00
C LYS A 259 -5.98 3.85 -16.31
N GLY A 260 -5.37 3.76 -17.50
CA GLY A 260 -4.45 4.76 -18.03
C GLY A 260 -3.02 4.76 -17.44
N ILE A 261 -2.73 3.94 -16.43
CA ILE A 261 -1.41 3.95 -15.75
C ILE A 261 -0.29 3.51 -16.69
N HIS A 262 -0.50 2.45 -17.47
CA HIS A 262 0.50 2.00 -18.43
C HIS A 262 0.85 3.09 -19.44
N SER A 263 -0.16 3.81 -19.97
CA SER A 263 0.04 4.92 -20.89
C SER A 263 0.79 6.08 -20.23
N LEU A 264 0.51 6.38 -18.95
CA LEU A 264 1.22 7.41 -18.19
C LEU A 264 2.70 7.04 -17.99
N ILE A 265 2.99 5.79 -17.61
CA ILE A 265 4.36 5.29 -17.40
C ILE A 265 5.14 5.35 -18.71
N ILE A 266 4.56 4.83 -19.80
CA ILE A 266 5.18 4.87 -21.13
C ILE A 266 5.40 6.31 -21.57
N GLY A 267 4.42 7.19 -21.37
CA GLY A 267 4.53 8.61 -21.66
C GLY A 267 5.68 9.26 -20.89
N LYS A 268 5.85 8.96 -19.59
CA LYS A 268 6.96 9.46 -18.77
C LYS A 268 8.32 9.05 -19.31
N ILE A 269 8.45 7.81 -19.80
CA ILE A 269 9.71 7.26 -20.31
C ILE A 269 10.05 7.82 -21.69
N LEU A 270 9.06 7.97 -22.56
CA LEU A 270 9.29 8.27 -23.97
C LEU A 270 9.18 9.76 -24.32
N LEU A 271 8.37 10.53 -23.61
CA LEU A 271 8.12 11.94 -23.96
C LEU A 271 9.15 12.86 -23.28
N PRO A 272 9.64 13.91 -23.98
CA PRO A 272 10.38 14.98 -23.36
C PRO A 272 9.60 15.59 -22.18
N TRP A 273 10.30 15.89 -21.09
CA TRP A 273 9.69 16.41 -19.86
C TRP A 273 8.77 17.63 -20.11
N LYS A 274 9.17 18.55 -20.98
CA LYS A 274 8.36 19.72 -21.38
C LYS A 274 6.98 19.37 -21.94
N MET A 275 6.84 18.22 -22.61
CA MET A 275 5.54 17.76 -23.12
C MET A 275 4.67 17.23 -22.00
N LEU A 276 5.27 16.52 -21.04
CA LEU A 276 4.58 16.04 -19.85
C LEU A 276 4.09 17.20 -18.98
N GLU A 277 4.92 18.22 -18.75
CA GLU A 277 4.54 19.44 -18.02
C GLU A 277 3.31 20.11 -18.64
N ARG A 278 3.29 20.27 -19.98
CA ARG A 278 2.14 20.82 -20.69
C ARG A 278 0.89 19.95 -20.55
N PHE A 279 1.05 18.62 -20.59
CA PHE A 279 -0.06 17.70 -20.39
C PHE A 279 -0.64 17.83 -18.98
N ILE A 280 0.19 17.82 -17.93
CA ILE A 280 -0.22 18.01 -16.54
C ILE A 280 -0.96 19.34 -16.37
N ALA A 281 -0.39 20.44 -16.86
CA ALA A 281 -0.99 21.76 -16.77
C ALA A 281 -2.39 21.79 -17.40
N LYS A 282 -2.57 21.16 -18.57
CA LYS A 282 -3.88 21.03 -19.23
C LYS A 282 -4.86 20.16 -18.45
N SER A 283 -4.41 19.03 -17.90
CA SER A 283 -5.26 18.15 -17.09
C SER A 283 -5.77 18.83 -15.82
N LEU A 284 -4.90 19.60 -15.15
CA LEU A 284 -5.23 20.33 -13.92
C LEU A 284 -6.14 21.53 -14.18
N ALA A 285 -5.95 22.25 -15.29
CA ALA A 285 -6.78 23.40 -15.64
C ALA A 285 -8.27 23.05 -15.94
N GLY A 286 -8.58 21.76 -16.09
CA GLY A 286 -9.84 21.29 -16.66
C GLY A 286 -9.82 21.50 -18.17
N MET A 287 -10.22 20.48 -18.94
CA MET A 287 -10.38 20.66 -20.39
C MET A 287 -11.40 21.80 -20.61
N LYS A 288 -10.93 22.90 -21.21
CA LYS A 288 -11.79 23.79 -21.98
C LYS A 288 -12.12 23.11 -23.30
#